data_AF-A0A1Y0IFM9-F1
#
_entry.id   AF-A0A1Y0IFM9-F1
#
_cell.length_a   1.000
_cell.length_b   1.000
_cell.length_c   1.000
_cell.angle_alpha   90.00
_cell.angle_beta   90.00
_cell.angle_gamma   90.00
#
_symmetry.space_group_name_H-M   'P 1'
#
loop_
_entity.id
_entity.type
_entity.pdbx_description
1 polymer ?
#
loop_
_entity_poly.entity_id
_entity_poly.type
_entity_poly.pdbx_seq_one_letter_code
_entity_poly.pdbx_strand_id
1 'polypeptide(L)'
;MFLLNKNDRLDIFGQASISQMRDRQRNGFMPAQFTPLRILSPVTLNGNIYRVEDCVSTPPKQSSWDQFLTVRDASLSKLTHRNLQEKYCLLLLVRIMELCQDAQELLELGRVASIPVILRSAIESYIDLQLMIASEEHIEFMNSSLNERMSRIFKDVDEEKYEEFRDKISVPDTWRKKIKHKFYDAGKKGLYQGLYAHLCRHAHGNLEALLQDHTRDNKIALGHTPEPAVSQFYARQILVMAVASLRDVLVLFGAQAEDLQVLDALL
;
A
#
# COMPACT_ATOMS: atom_id res chain seq x y z
N MET A 1 -33.60 -17.51 -3.00
CA MET A 1 -33.60 -18.59 -4.00
C MET A 1 -33.66 -17.93 -5.37
N PHE A 2 -32.49 -17.69 -5.99
CA PHE A 2 -32.37 -17.21 -7.36
C PHE A 2 -31.50 -18.22 -8.09
N LEU A 3 -32.08 -18.90 -9.08
CA LEU A 3 -31.41 -19.87 -9.94
C LEU A 3 -30.69 -19.09 -11.03
N LEU A 4 -29.35 -19.10 -11.02
CA LEU A 4 -28.56 -18.69 -12.17
C LEU A 4 -28.43 -19.88 -13.14
N ASN A 5 -28.71 -19.59 -14.40
CA ASN A 5 -28.82 -20.53 -15.51
C ASN A 5 -27.44 -21.10 -15.89
N LYS A 6 -27.38 -22.38 -16.26
CA LYS A 6 -26.14 -23.16 -16.46
C LYS A 6 -25.42 -22.92 -17.80
N ASN A 7 -25.79 -21.89 -18.57
CA ASN A 7 -25.34 -21.73 -19.97
C ASN A 7 -24.59 -20.43 -20.31
N ASP A 8 -24.20 -19.61 -19.35
CA ASP A 8 -23.33 -18.45 -19.64
C ASP A 8 -21.85 -18.87 -19.68
N ARG A 9 -21.44 -19.48 -20.80
CA ARG A 9 -20.03 -19.56 -21.19
C ARG A 9 -19.65 -18.28 -21.92
N LEU A 10 -18.88 -17.42 -21.27
CA LEU A 10 -18.11 -16.37 -21.94
C LEU A 10 -16.87 -17.01 -22.56
N ASP A 11 -16.99 -17.44 -23.82
CA ASP A 11 -15.84 -17.76 -24.67
C ASP A 11 -15.12 -16.46 -25.04
N ILE A 12 -14.13 -16.07 -24.23
CA ILE A 12 -13.18 -14.99 -24.56
C ILE A 12 -11.78 -15.58 -24.65
N PHE A 13 -11.49 -16.40 -25.66
CA PHE A 13 -10.13 -16.58 -26.17
C PHE A 13 -10.20 -17.00 -27.63
N GLY A 14 -10.15 -16.02 -28.53
CA GLY A 14 -9.79 -16.26 -29.92
C GLY A 14 -8.33 -16.69 -30.00
N GLN A 15 -8.08 -17.87 -30.57
CA GLN A 15 -6.74 -18.34 -30.89
C GLN A 15 -6.05 -17.38 -31.87
N ALA A 16 -5.05 -16.64 -31.39
CA ALA A 16 -4.06 -16.00 -32.24
C ALA A 16 -2.71 -16.68 -31.98
N SER A 17 -2.15 -17.30 -33.01
CA SER A 17 -0.87 -17.99 -32.94
C SER A 17 0.28 -17.01 -32.71
N ILE A 18 1.24 -17.43 -31.91
CA ILE A 18 2.44 -16.68 -31.47
C ILE A 18 3.36 -16.28 -32.65
N SER A 19 3.07 -16.69 -33.90
CA SER A 19 3.85 -16.33 -35.08
C SER A 19 3.52 -14.96 -35.70
N GLN A 20 2.45 -14.26 -35.28
CA GLN A 20 2.06 -12.97 -35.89
C GLN A 20 2.48 -11.71 -35.10
N MET A 21 3.13 -11.86 -33.93
CA MET A 21 3.55 -10.71 -33.11
C MET A 21 4.99 -10.22 -33.34
N ARG A 22 5.81 -10.89 -34.16
CA ARG A 22 7.22 -10.53 -34.36
C ARG A 22 7.49 -9.46 -35.44
N ASP A 23 6.50 -9.04 -36.23
CA ASP A 23 6.71 -8.13 -37.37
C ASP A 23 6.27 -6.66 -37.17
N ARG A 24 5.92 -6.24 -35.94
CA ARG A 24 5.49 -4.85 -35.67
C ARG A 24 6.47 -3.97 -34.89
N GLN A 25 7.75 -4.36 -34.77
CA GLN A 25 8.81 -3.52 -34.15
C GLN A 25 9.84 -2.95 -35.14
N ARG A 26 9.42 -2.63 -36.37
CA ARG A 26 10.20 -1.79 -37.28
C ARG A 26 9.28 -0.74 -37.89
N ASN A 27 9.10 0.38 -37.20
CA ASN A 27 9.07 1.73 -37.77
C ASN A 27 8.70 2.74 -36.67
N GLY A 28 9.51 3.79 -36.59
CA GLY A 28 9.65 4.66 -35.43
C GLY A 28 8.40 5.42 -35.00
N PHE A 29 8.36 5.73 -33.71
CA PHE A 29 7.50 6.76 -33.14
C PHE A 29 8.35 7.67 -32.26
N MET A 30 8.42 8.94 -32.66
CA MET A 30 8.89 10.05 -31.83
C MET A 30 7.93 10.25 -30.65
N PRO A 31 8.41 10.66 -29.46
CA PRO A 31 7.53 10.97 -28.34
C PRO A 31 6.83 12.31 -28.56
N ALA A 32 5.50 12.30 -28.51
CA ALA A 32 4.70 13.53 -28.45
C ALA A 32 4.98 14.26 -27.13
N GLN A 33 5.30 15.54 -27.24
CA GLN A 33 5.46 16.46 -26.11
C GLN A 33 4.10 16.62 -25.40
N PHE A 34 4.01 16.18 -24.14
CA PHE A 34 2.86 16.47 -23.30
C PHE A 34 2.90 17.94 -22.87
N THR A 35 1.90 18.70 -23.31
CA THR A 35 1.64 20.05 -22.79
C THR A 35 0.77 19.93 -21.54
N PRO A 36 1.13 20.52 -20.39
CA PRO A 36 0.28 20.48 -19.20
C PRO A 36 -0.89 21.44 -19.34
N LEU A 37 -2.12 20.94 -19.22
CA LEU A 37 -3.34 21.74 -19.16
C LEU A 37 -3.46 22.42 -17.78
N ARG A 38 -3.18 23.73 -17.75
CA ARG A 38 -3.69 24.73 -16.79
C ARG A 38 -4.52 25.71 -17.65
N ILE A 39 -5.67 26.29 -17.29
CA ILE A 39 -6.32 26.57 -16.01
C ILE A 39 -7.80 26.95 -16.31
N LEU A 40 -8.69 26.59 -15.38
CA LEU A 40 -9.93 27.26 -14.92
C LEU A 40 -10.89 27.89 -15.95
N SER A 41 -12.08 27.30 -16.06
CA SER A 41 -13.30 28.05 -16.38
C SER A 41 -14.10 28.27 -15.08
N PRO A 42 -14.72 29.45 -14.86
CA PRO A 42 -15.56 29.69 -13.71
C PRO A 42 -16.82 28.80 -13.75
N VAL A 43 -17.15 28.19 -12.61
CA VAL A 43 -18.40 27.45 -12.43
C VAL A 43 -19.45 28.42 -11.93
N THR A 44 -20.44 28.71 -12.76
CA THR A 44 -21.66 29.40 -12.35
C THR A 44 -22.61 28.42 -11.66
N LEU A 45 -22.92 28.69 -10.40
CA LEU A 45 -24.00 28.05 -9.65
C LEU A 45 -24.99 29.15 -9.22
N ASN A 46 -26.25 29.02 -9.65
CA ASN A 46 -27.36 29.94 -9.33
C ASN A 46 -27.12 31.43 -9.63
N GLY A 47 -26.48 31.75 -10.76
CA GLY A 47 -26.35 33.14 -11.23
C GLY A 47 -25.32 34.00 -10.49
N ASN A 48 -24.59 33.45 -9.50
CA ASN A 48 -23.55 34.18 -8.79
C ASN A 48 -22.15 33.78 -9.31
N ILE A 49 -21.36 34.79 -9.70
CA ILE A 49 -19.96 34.65 -10.11
C ILE A 49 -19.09 34.74 -8.86
N TYR A 50 -18.51 33.61 -8.43
CA TYR A 50 -17.55 33.60 -7.33
C TYR A 50 -16.15 33.93 -7.87
N ARG A 51 -15.60 35.08 -7.47
CA ARG A 51 -14.19 35.42 -7.74
C ARG A 51 -13.30 34.76 -6.69
N VAL A 52 -12.21 34.14 -7.14
CA VAL A 52 -11.19 33.50 -6.30
C VAL A 52 -10.27 34.57 -5.71
N GLU A 53 -10.80 35.56 -4.98
CA GLU A 53 -9.97 36.57 -4.31
C GLU A 53 -10.41 36.92 -2.88
N ASP A 54 -11.53 36.40 -2.37
CA ASP A 54 -11.97 36.67 -0.99
C ASP A 54 -11.85 35.44 -0.10
N CYS A 55 -10.61 35.05 0.21
CA CYS A 55 -10.29 34.19 1.35
C CYS A 55 -8.88 34.54 1.86
N VAL A 56 -8.75 35.70 2.51
CA VAL A 56 -7.67 35.89 3.50
C VAL A 56 -8.08 35.10 4.73
N SER A 57 -7.95 33.78 4.66
CA SER A 57 -8.02 32.92 5.83
C SER A 57 -6.61 32.76 6.38
N THR A 58 -6.49 32.87 7.70
CA THR A 58 -5.36 32.36 8.48
C THR A 58 -4.73 31.13 7.84
N PRO A 59 -3.39 31.01 7.79
CA PRO A 59 -2.75 29.84 7.18
C PRO A 59 -3.40 28.58 7.74
N PRO A 60 -3.82 27.63 6.88
CA PRO A 60 -4.50 26.44 7.33
C PRO A 60 -3.65 25.77 8.40
N LYS A 61 -4.26 25.43 9.53
CA LYS A 61 -3.59 24.68 10.61
C LYS A 61 -2.98 23.44 9.96
N GLN A 62 -1.65 23.35 10.00
CA GLN A 62 -0.89 22.27 9.36
C GLN A 62 -1.47 20.91 9.76
N SER A 63 -1.76 20.04 8.79
CA SER A 63 -2.43 18.77 9.08
C SER A 63 -1.52 17.87 9.93
N SER A 64 -2.10 16.94 10.69
CA SER A 64 -1.30 15.97 11.47
C SER A 64 -0.36 15.16 10.58
N TRP A 65 -0.72 14.94 9.31
CA TRP A 65 0.14 14.32 8.32
C TRP A 65 1.35 15.19 7.98
N ASP A 66 1.15 16.48 7.69
CA ASP A 66 2.24 17.41 7.39
C ASP A 66 3.21 17.58 8.57
N GLN A 67 2.68 17.59 9.80
CA GLN A 67 3.47 17.59 11.02
C GLN A 67 4.30 16.29 11.13
N PHE A 68 3.67 15.15 10.86
CA PHE A 68 4.36 13.86 10.80
C PHE A 68 5.48 13.85 9.76
N LEU A 69 5.26 14.34 8.54
CA LEU A 69 6.29 14.41 7.49
C LEU A 69 7.51 15.21 7.95
N THR A 70 7.29 16.34 8.63
CA THR A 70 8.35 17.18 9.19
C THR A 70 9.20 16.41 10.20
N VAL A 71 8.55 15.70 11.14
CA VAL A 71 9.23 14.87 12.15
C VAL A 71 9.97 13.70 11.51
N ARG A 72 9.33 13.03 10.54
CA ARG A 72 9.91 11.92 9.79
C ARG A 72 11.22 12.32 9.13
N ASP A 73 11.22 13.40 8.35
CA ASP A 73 12.40 13.83 7.59
C ASP A 73 13.54 14.28 8.50
N ALA A 74 13.20 15.00 9.58
CA ALA A 74 14.16 15.38 10.62
C ALA A 74 14.75 14.18 11.35
N SER A 75 14.00 13.09 11.49
CA SER A 75 14.45 11.86 12.15
C SER A 75 15.30 11.00 11.22
N LEU A 76 14.81 10.72 10.01
CA LEU A 76 15.47 9.84 9.03
C LEU A 76 16.81 10.38 8.56
N SER A 77 16.96 11.70 8.43
CA SER A 77 18.22 12.35 8.02
C SER A 77 19.39 12.09 8.98
N LYS A 78 19.12 11.63 10.21
CA LYS A 78 20.12 11.34 11.23
C LYS A 78 20.48 9.85 11.33
N LEU A 79 19.70 8.98 10.68
CA LEU A 79 19.86 7.53 10.83
C LEU A 79 20.92 6.98 9.86
N THR A 80 21.79 6.13 10.40
CA THR A 80 22.77 5.36 9.62
C THR A 80 22.77 3.92 10.12
N HIS A 81 22.72 2.94 9.22
CA HIS A 81 22.78 1.52 9.61
C HIS A 81 24.22 1.04 9.83
N ARG A 82 24.40 0.10 10.76
CA ARG A 82 25.68 -0.51 11.14
C ARG A 82 25.80 -1.95 10.68
N ASN A 83 24.67 -2.64 10.55
CA ASN A 83 24.60 -4.04 10.16
C ASN A 83 23.45 -4.28 9.16
N LEU A 84 23.31 -5.53 8.73
CA LEU A 84 22.32 -5.91 7.73
C LEU A 84 20.88 -5.81 8.28
N GLN A 85 20.65 -6.21 9.53
CA GLN A 85 19.35 -6.11 10.19
C GLN A 85 18.83 -4.66 10.22
N GLU A 86 19.65 -3.72 10.69
CA GLU A 86 19.34 -2.29 10.72
C GLU A 86 19.04 -1.76 9.31
N LYS A 87 19.81 -2.19 8.30
CA LYS A 87 19.55 -1.83 6.90
C LYS A 87 18.17 -2.30 6.45
N TYR A 88 17.81 -3.56 6.73
CA TYR A 88 16.48 -4.09 6.37
C TYR A 88 15.34 -3.42 7.15
N CYS A 89 15.53 -3.10 8.43
CA CYS A 89 14.56 -2.32 9.21
C CYS A 89 14.30 -0.95 8.57
N LEU A 90 15.36 -0.23 8.15
CA LEU A 90 15.20 1.06 7.47
C LEU A 90 14.51 0.92 6.11
N LEU A 91 14.81 -0.13 5.33
CA LEU A 91 14.14 -0.38 4.06
C LEU A 91 12.64 -0.71 4.24
N LEU A 92 12.30 -1.52 5.25
CA LEU A 92 10.92 -1.81 5.59
C LEU A 92 10.19 -0.55 6.07
N LEU A 93 10.85 0.31 6.86
CA LEU A 93 10.30 1.59 7.26
C LEU A 93 9.97 2.47 6.05
N VAL A 94 10.92 2.67 5.14
CA VAL A 94 10.70 3.46 3.92
C VAL A 94 9.54 2.89 3.13
N ARG A 95 9.47 1.56 2.96
CA ARG A 95 8.37 0.90 2.27
C ARG A 95 7.02 1.18 2.92
N ILE A 96 6.93 1.15 4.26
CA ILE A 96 5.70 1.47 4.99
C ILE A 96 5.33 2.94 4.78
N MET A 97 6.31 3.86 4.79
CA MET A 97 6.10 5.28 4.59
C MET A 97 5.58 5.60 3.19
N GLU A 98 6.16 5.00 2.15
CA GLU A 98 5.69 5.14 0.77
C GLU A 98 4.23 4.68 0.65
N LEU A 99 3.90 3.50 1.20
CA LEU A 99 2.53 2.99 1.17
C LEU A 99 1.55 3.89 1.94
N CYS A 100 1.97 4.46 3.08
CA CYS A 100 1.14 5.40 3.83
C CYS A 100 0.94 6.71 3.07
N GLN A 101 1.99 7.22 2.40
CA GLN A 101 1.91 8.41 1.55
C GLN A 101 0.98 8.16 0.35
N ASP A 102 1.12 7.05 -0.37
CA ASP A 102 0.25 6.68 -1.49
C ASP A 102 -1.23 6.62 -1.04
N ALA A 103 -1.48 6.02 0.13
CA ALA A 103 -2.82 5.94 0.69
C ALA A 103 -3.38 7.32 1.08
N GLN A 104 -2.54 8.22 1.61
CA GLN A 104 -2.91 9.58 1.96
C GLN A 104 -3.25 10.41 0.72
N GLU A 105 -2.44 10.33 -0.33
CA GLU A 105 -2.69 11.03 -1.61
C GLU A 105 -4.00 10.55 -2.26
N LEU A 106 -4.25 9.24 -2.25
CA LEU A 106 -5.52 8.69 -2.72
C LEU A 106 -6.70 9.21 -1.89
N LEU A 107 -6.53 9.32 -0.57
CA LEU A 107 -7.57 9.83 0.31
C LEU A 107 -7.90 11.30 0.01
N GLU A 108 -6.88 12.13 -0.21
CA GLU A 108 -7.02 13.55 -0.59
C GLU A 108 -7.72 13.72 -1.95
N LEU A 109 -7.50 12.77 -2.87
CA LEU A 109 -8.22 12.69 -4.14
C LEU A 109 -9.63 12.09 -4.03
N GLY A 110 -10.08 11.72 -2.82
CA GLY A 110 -11.36 11.07 -2.57
C GLY A 110 -11.46 9.65 -3.15
N ARG A 111 -10.33 8.94 -3.29
CA ARG A 111 -10.22 7.60 -3.89
C ARG A 111 -10.00 6.55 -2.82
N VAL A 112 -11.08 6.07 -2.19
CA VAL A 112 -10.96 5.12 -1.06
C VAL A 112 -10.88 3.65 -1.44
N ALA A 113 -11.38 3.25 -2.61
CA ALA A 113 -11.47 1.83 -3.01
C ALA A 113 -10.12 1.10 -3.00
N SER A 114 -9.02 1.80 -3.29
CA SER A 114 -7.67 1.22 -3.34
C SER A 114 -6.92 1.31 -2.01
N ILE A 115 -7.37 2.16 -1.08
CA ILE A 115 -6.71 2.36 0.22
C ILE A 115 -6.61 1.05 1.01
N PRO A 116 -7.65 0.18 1.08
CA PRO A 116 -7.56 -1.11 1.77
C PRO A 116 -6.43 -2.01 1.29
N VAL A 117 -6.17 -2.03 -0.02
CA VAL A 117 -5.11 -2.85 -0.62
C VAL A 117 -3.74 -2.33 -0.18
N ILE A 118 -3.55 -1.02 -0.25
CA ILE A 118 -2.29 -0.35 0.10
C ILE A 118 -2.01 -0.48 1.60
N LEU A 119 -3.00 -0.19 2.44
CA LEU A 119 -2.86 -0.32 3.90
C LEU A 119 -2.64 -1.78 4.33
N ARG A 120 -3.22 -2.77 3.62
CA ARG A 120 -2.92 -4.18 3.89
C ARG A 120 -1.43 -4.45 3.66
N SER A 121 -0.89 -4.01 2.52
CA SER A 121 0.54 -4.15 2.23
C SER A 121 1.43 -3.39 3.22
N ALA A 122 0.97 -2.23 3.72
CA ALA A 122 1.70 -1.48 4.75
C ALA A 122 1.74 -2.27 6.07
N ILE A 123 0.62 -2.87 6.48
CA ILE A 123 0.57 -3.73 7.67
C ILE A 123 1.45 -4.97 7.50
N GLU A 124 1.39 -5.66 6.35
CA GLU A 124 2.26 -6.83 6.10
C GLU A 124 3.74 -6.45 6.23
N SER A 125 4.13 -5.29 5.68
CA SER A 125 5.48 -4.75 5.81
C SER A 125 5.82 -4.36 7.25
N TYR A 126 4.87 -3.80 8.01
CA TYR A 126 5.03 -3.51 9.43
C TYR A 126 5.24 -4.78 10.25
N ILE A 127 4.51 -5.86 9.96
CA ILE A 127 4.73 -7.15 10.63
C ILE A 127 6.12 -7.71 10.33
N ASP A 128 6.57 -7.64 9.08
CA ASP A 128 7.94 -8.03 8.73
C ASP A 128 8.99 -7.14 9.43
N LEU A 129 8.71 -5.84 9.61
CA LEU A 129 9.54 -4.93 10.42
C LEU A 129 9.62 -5.38 11.88
N GLN A 130 8.49 -5.71 12.51
CA GLN A 130 8.48 -6.17 13.91
C GLN A 130 9.28 -7.47 14.08
N LEU A 131 9.15 -8.41 13.13
CA LEU A 131 9.90 -9.65 13.15
C LEU A 131 11.41 -9.41 12.90
N MET A 132 11.75 -8.48 12.00
CA MET A 132 13.13 -8.07 11.75
C MET A 132 13.77 -7.41 12.97
N ILE A 133 13.04 -6.54 13.69
CA ILE A 133 13.51 -5.95 14.95
C ILE A 133 13.78 -7.04 15.99
N ALA A 134 12.92 -8.06 16.07
CA ALA A 134 13.04 -9.14 17.05
C ALA A 134 14.16 -10.14 16.74
N SER A 135 14.50 -10.39 15.47
CA SER A 135 15.53 -11.35 15.10
C SER A 135 16.15 -11.07 13.72
N GLU A 136 17.49 -11.10 13.65
CA GLU A 136 18.24 -11.00 12.39
C GLU A 136 18.05 -12.23 11.48
N GLU A 137 17.72 -13.40 12.04
CA GLU A 137 17.42 -14.62 11.28
C GLU A 137 16.19 -14.43 10.38
N HIS A 138 15.36 -13.42 10.64
CA HIS A 138 14.22 -13.10 9.77
C HIS A 138 14.66 -12.75 8.34
N ILE A 139 15.91 -12.30 8.14
CA ILE A 139 16.47 -12.03 6.81
C ILE A 139 16.47 -13.29 5.95
N GLU A 140 16.90 -14.42 6.50
CA GLU A 140 16.94 -15.70 5.79
C GLU A 140 15.54 -16.15 5.40
N PHE A 141 14.58 -15.96 6.31
CA PHE A 141 13.18 -16.24 6.05
C PHE A 141 12.62 -15.41 4.88
N MET A 142 12.88 -14.10 4.84
CA MET A 142 12.42 -13.24 3.74
C MET A 142 13.05 -13.65 2.40
N ASN A 143 14.35 -13.91 2.37
CA ASN A 143 15.06 -14.34 1.17
C ASN A 143 14.54 -15.69 0.66
N SER A 144 14.33 -16.64 1.56
CA SER A 144 13.79 -17.95 1.18
C SER A 144 12.35 -17.84 0.66
N SER A 145 11.53 -16.94 1.21
CA SER A 145 10.18 -16.69 0.69
C SER A 145 10.20 -16.07 -0.71
N LEU A 146 11.19 -15.22 -1.02
CA LEU A 146 11.39 -14.69 -2.37
C LEU A 146 11.80 -15.79 -3.35
N ASN A 147 12.82 -16.58 -3.00
CA ASN A 147 13.31 -17.68 -3.85
C ASN A 147 12.21 -18.70 -4.15
N GLU A 148 11.39 -19.02 -3.16
CA GLU A 148 10.22 -19.89 -3.37
C GLU A 148 9.20 -19.28 -4.36
N ARG A 149 8.93 -17.97 -4.26
CA ARG A 149 8.03 -17.31 -5.20
C ARG A 149 8.60 -17.33 -6.60
N MET A 150 9.89 -17.08 -6.75
CA MET A 150 10.57 -17.10 -8.05
C MET A 150 10.57 -18.50 -8.65
N SER A 151 10.86 -19.54 -7.88
CA SER A 151 10.81 -20.92 -8.38
C SER A 151 9.40 -21.27 -8.87
N ARG A 152 8.35 -20.92 -8.13
CA ARG A 152 6.96 -21.15 -8.60
C ARG A 152 6.62 -20.42 -9.90
N ILE A 153 7.15 -19.22 -10.12
CA ILE A 153 6.95 -18.46 -11.37
C ILE A 153 7.64 -19.16 -12.54
N PHE A 154 8.86 -19.68 -12.33
CA PHE A 154 9.66 -20.29 -13.40
C PHE A 154 9.36 -21.77 -13.63
N LYS A 155 8.64 -22.43 -12.73
CA LYS A 155 8.36 -23.88 -12.78
C LYS A 155 7.95 -24.40 -14.16
N ASP A 156 7.09 -23.65 -14.84
CA ASP A 156 6.53 -24.04 -16.15
C ASP A 156 7.06 -23.17 -17.30
N VAL A 157 8.10 -22.37 -17.06
CA VAL A 157 8.64 -21.36 -18.00
C VAL A 157 10.12 -21.59 -18.32
N ASP A 158 10.93 -21.91 -17.30
CA ASP A 158 12.38 -21.96 -17.39
C ASP A 158 12.93 -22.93 -16.31
N GLU A 159 13.29 -24.15 -16.73
CA GLU A 159 13.73 -25.22 -15.83
C GLU A 159 15.05 -24.89 -15.11
N GLU A 160 15.99 -24.23 -15.80
CA GLU A 160 17.27 -23.84 -15.23
C GLU A 160 17.07 -22.84 -14.10
N LYS A 161 16.26 -21.79 -14.33
CA LYS A 161 15.93 -20.82 -13.28
C LYS A 161 15.10 -21.43 -12.16
N TYR A 162 14.17 -22.33 -12.49
CA TYR A 162 13.39 -23.03 -11.48
C TYR A 162 14.29 -23.73 -10.48
N GLU A 163 15.25 -24.54 -10.95
CA GLU A 163 16.18 -25.26 -10.07
C GLU A 163 17.13 -24.28 -9.36
N GLU A 164 17.63 -23.22 -10.04
CA GLU A 164 18.45 -22.18 -9.40
C GLU A 164 17.78 -21.56 -8.17
N PHE A 165 16.51 -21.16 -8.29
CA PHE A 165 15.78 -20.56 -7.17
C PHE A 165 15.36 -21.59 -6.13
N ARG A 166 15.03 -22.82 -6.56
CA ARG A 166 14.67 -23.91 -5.65
C ARG A 166 15.83 -24.29 -4.74
N ASP A 167 17.05 -24.37 -5.26
CA ASP A 167 18.25 -24.71 -4.50
C ASP A 167 18.63 -23.63 -3.48
N LYS A 168 18.20 -22.38 -3.71
CA LYS A 168 18.39 -21.25 -2.78
C LYS A 168 17.33 -21.17 -1.68
N ILE A 169 16.39 -22.12 -1.60
CA ILE A 169 15.42 -22.20 -0.50
C ILE A 169 16.13 -22.80 0.71
N SER A 170 16.56 -21.94 1.64
CA SER A 170 17.38 -22.33 2.78
C SER A 170 16.60 -22.70 4.04
N VAL A 171 15.32 -22.30 4.14
CA VAL A 171 14.51 -22.61 5.33
C VAL A 171 13.61 -23.82 5.09
N PRO A 172 13.42 -24.70 6.10
CA PRO A 172 12.51 -25.84 5.98
C PRO A 172 11.09 -25.41 5.61
N ASP A 173 10.33 -26.28 4.94
CA ASP A 173 8.92 -26.00 4.61
C ASP A 173 8.04 -25.70 5.85
N THR A 174 8.45 -26.14 7.03
CA THR A 174 7.81 -25.83 8.32
C THR A 174 7.93 -24.36 8.71
N TRP A 175 8.92 -23.64 8.16
CA TRP A 175 9.08 -22.20 8.33
C TRP A 175 8.15 -21.40 7.42
N ARG A 176 7.37 -22.03 6.51
CA ARG A 176 6.32 -21.35 5.72
C ARG A 176 5.23 -20.79 6.63
N LYS A 177 5.45 -19.59 7.14
CA LYS A 177 4.50 -18.87 7.96
C LYS A 177 3.46 -18.25 7.04
N LYS A 178 2.26 -18.83 7.04
CA LYS A 178 1.05 -18.13 6.60
C LYS A 178 1.03 -16.75 7.26
N ILE A 179 0.51 -15.74 6.57
CA ILE A 179 0.50 -14.35 7.09
C ILE A 179 0.00 -14.26 8.54
N LYS A 180 -1.05 -15.03 8.89
CA LYS A 180 -1.56 -15.18 10.27
C LYS A 180 -0.47 -15.50 11.30
N HIS A 181 0.43 -16.44 11.01
CA HIS A 181 1.49 -16.84 11.93
C HIS A 181 2.51 -15.72 12.13
N LYS A 182 2.85 -14.97 11.06
CA LYS A 182 3.73 -13.80 11.20
C LYS A 182 3.19 -12.78 12.21
N PHE A 183 1.89 -12.48 12.14
CA PHE A 183 1.24 -11.59 13.11
C PHE A 183 1.29 -12.14 14.54
N TYR A 184 1.21 -13.45 14.71
CA TYR A 184 1.20 -14.08 16.03
C TYR A 184 2.60 -14.03 16.64
N ASP A 185 3.62 -14.34 15.83
CA ASP A 185 5.02 -14.26 16.22
C ASP A 185 5.45 -12.82 16.54
N ALA A 186 4.90 -11.83 15.84
CA ALA A 186 5.10 -10.41 16.14
C ALA A 186 4.28 -9.91 17.36
N GLY A 187 3.48 -10.78 18.01
CA GLY A 187 2.62 -10.40 19.12
C GLY A 187 1.42 -9.49 18.73
N LYS A 188 1.10 -9.38 17.43
CA LYS A 188 0.06 -8.47 16.89
C LYS A 188 -1.24 -9.20 16.51
N LYS A 189 -1.64 -10.22 17.27
CA LYS A 189 -2.88 -11.00 17.02
C LYS A 189 -4.13 -10.10 16.90
N GLY A 190 -4.26 -9.08 17.74
CA GLY A 190 -5.38 -8.14 17.68
C GLY A 190 -5.44 -7.36 16.36
N LEU A 191 -4.28 -6.96 15.83
CA LEU A 191 -4.20 -6.27 14.53
C LEU A 191 -4.64 -7.19 13.38
N TYR A 192 -4.27 -8.48 13.43
CA TYR A 192 -4.70 -9.48 12.45
C TYR A 192 -6.22 -9.65 12.43
N GLN A 193 -6.81 -9.83 13.61
CA GLN A 193 -8.24 -10.12 13.77
C GLN A 193 -9.13 -8.89 13.58
N GLY A 194 -8.59 -7.68 13.76
CA GLY A 194 -9.29 -6.41 13.60
C GLY A 194 -9.01 -5.77 12.24
N LEU A 195 -8.12 -4.77 12.23
CA LEU A 195 -7.86 -3.93 11.05
C LEU A 195 -7.49 -4.75 9.82
N TYR A 196 -6.56 -5.70 9.93
CA TYR A 196 -6.11 -6.47 8.77
C TYR A 196 -7.24 -7.31 8.16
N ALA A 197 -8.06 -7.97 8.98
CA ALA A 197 -9.23 -8.71 8.52
C ALA A 197 -10.26 -7.80 7.85
N HIS A 198 -10.49 -6.61 8.42
CA HIS A 198 -11.35 -5.58 7.81
C HIS A 198 -10.82 -5.18 6.42
N LEU A 199 -9.54 -4.81 6.30
CA LEU A 199 -8.96 -4.41 5.00
C LEU A 199 -9.00 -5.55 3.98
N CYS A 200 -8.76 -6.80 4.38
CA CYS A 200 -8.88 -7.97 3.51
C CYS A 200 -10.28 -8.09 2.90
N ARG A 201 -11.34 -7.80 3.67
CA ARG A 201 -12.73 -7.82 3.18
C ARG A 201 -12.94 -6.83 2.04
N HIS A 202 -12.31 -5.65 2.12
CA HIS A 202 -12.44 -4.59 1.12
C HIS A 202 -11.45 -4.72 -0.05
N ALA A 203 -10.36 -5.48 0.11
CA ALA A 203 -9.31 -5.60 -0.90
C ALA A 203 -9.58 -6.64 -2.02
N HIS A 204 -10.50 -7.60 -1.82
CA HIS A 204 -10.59 -8.81 -2.65
C HIS A 204 -11.81 -8.90 -3.58
N GLY A 205 -12.34 -7.77 -4.06
CA GLY A 205 -13.51 -7.80 -4.96
C GLY A 205 -14.74 -8.45 -4.30
N ASN A 206 -14.84 -8.32 -2.97
CA ASN A 206 -16.03 -8.74 -2.25
C ASN A 206 -17.22 -7.93 -2.77
N LEU A 207 -18.32 -8.60 -3.11
CA LEU A 207 -19.49 -7.97 -3.71
C LEU A 207 -20.00 -6.79 -2.87
N GLU A 208 -19.98 -6.90 -1.55
CA GLU A 208 -20.41 -5.79 -0.67
C GLU A 208 -19.47 -4.58 -0.75
N ALA A 209 -18.16 -4.80 -0.76
CA ALA A 209 -17.18 -3.73 -0.91
C ALA A 209 -17.27 -3.10 -2.32
N LEU A 210 -17.45 -3.92 -3.36
CA LEU A 210 -17.68 -3.41 -4.72
C LEU A 210 -18.94 -2.57 -4.82
N LEU A 211 -20.04 -2.99 -4.18
CA LEU A 211 -21.26 -2.21 -4.13
C LEU A 211 -21.04 -0.90 -3.37
N GLN A 212 -20.39 -0.95 -2.22
CA GLN A 212 -20.10 0.23 -1.41
C GLN A 212 -19.21 1.26 -2.13
N ASP A 213 -18.16 0.80 -2.82
CA ASP A 213 -17.12 1.67 -3.38
C ASP A 213 -17.40 2.11 -4.83
N HIS A 214 -18.32 1.42 -5.52
CA HIS A 214 -18.62 1.65 -6.93
C HIS A 214 -20.09 1.88 -7.24
N THR A 215 -20.94 2.03 -6.22
CA THR A 215 -22.34 2.44 -6.42
C THR A 215 -22.71 3.66 -5.62
N ARG A 216 -23.48 4.56 -6.24
CA ARG A 216 -24.06 5.73 -5.59
C ARG A 216 -25.47 5.95 -6.15
N ASP A 217 -26.46 6.10 -5.27
CA ASP A 217 -27.86 6.27 -5.66
C ASP A 217 -28.34 5.20 -6.65
N ASN A 218 -27.94 3.94 -6.43
CA ASN A 218 -28.19 2.78 -7.30
C ASN A 218 -27.58 2.86 -8.72
N LYS A 219 -26.60 3.74 -8.95
CA LYS A 219 -25.86 3.83 -10.22
C LYS A 219 -24.41 3.44 -10.03
N ILE A 220 -23.81 2.83 -11.06
CA ILE A 220 -22.37 2.53 -11.08
C ILE A 220 -21.60 3.85 -11.22
N ALA A 221 -20.60 4.06 -10.36
CA ALA A 221 -19.75 5.25 -10.37
C ALA A 221 -18.27 4.87 -10.27
N LEU A 222 -17.44 5.48 -11.12
CA LEU A 222 -15.98 5.35 -11.04
C LEU A 222 -15.43 6.29 -9.96
N GLY A 223 -15.49 5.78 -8.74
CA GLY A 223 -15.19 6.54 -7.53
C GLY A 223 -16.24 7.61 -7.25
N HIS A 224 -16.35 7.92 -5.97
CA HIS A 224 -17.23 8.94 -5.45
C HIS A 224 -16.56 9.52 -4.22
N THR A 225 -16.99 10.72 -3.81
CA THR A 225 -16.58 11.24 -2.51
C THR A 225 -16.98 10.22 -1.44
N PRO A 226 -16.01 9.69 -0.68
CA PRO A 226 -16.32 8.79 0.43
C PRO A 226 -17.11 9.52 1.51
N GLU A 227 -17.82 8.76 2.35
CA GLU A 227 -18.40 9.32 3.56
C GLU A 227 -17.29 9.92 4.46
N PRO A 228 -17.54 11.03 5.15
CA PRO A 228 -16.54 11.65 6.02
C PRO A 228 -15.99 10.70 7.08
N ALA A 229 -16.82 9.82 7.64
CA ALA A 229 -16.41 8.84 8.64
C ALA A 229 -15.41 7.80 8.08
N VAL A 230 -15.61 7.34 6.85
CA VAL A 230 -14.68 6.44 6.14
C VAL A 230 -13.35 7.14 5.90
N SER A 231 -13.41 8.41 5.49
CA SER A 231 -12.22 9.21 5.24
C SER A 231 -11.39 9.42 6.51
N GLN A 232 -12.06 9.79 7.61
CA GLN A 232 -11.43 9.97 8.91
C GLN A 232 -10.84 8.66 9.45
N PHE A 233 -11.54 7.54 9.25
CA PHE A 233 -11.04 6.23 9.61
C PHE A 233 -9.71 5.93 8.91
N TYR A 234 -9.65 6.05 7.58
CA TYR A 234 -8.42 5.79 6.84
C TYR A 234 -7.31 6.78 7.17
N ALA A 235 -7.60 8.09 7.24
CA ALA A 235 -6.61 9.10 7.65
C ALA A 235 -5.95 8.72 8.98
N ARG A 236 -6.75 8.29 9.96
CA ARG A 236 -6.24 7.86 11.26
C ARG A 236 -5.40 6.59 11.17
N GLN A 237 -5.83 5.58 10.40
CA GLN A 237 -5.05 4.34 10.27
C GLN A 237 -3.72 4.57 9.55
N ILE A 238 -3.70 5.43 8.52
CA ILE A 238 -2.49 5.85 7.81
C ILE A 238 -1.50 6.48 8.81
N LEU A 239 -1.96 7.48 9.56
CA LEU A 239 -1.12 8.18 10.53
C LEU A 239 -0.61 7.25 11.64
N VAL A 240 -1.48 6.43 12.23
CA VAL A 240 -1.11 5.47 13.28
C VAL A 240 -0.04 4.49 12.78
N MET A 241 -0.19 3.97 11.56
CA MET A 241 0.77 3.02 10.98
C MET A 241 2.14 3.67 10.76
N ALA A 242 2.15 4.88 10.18
CA ALA A 242 3.37 5.62 9.93
C ALA A 242 4.09 5.98 11.25
N VAL A 243 3.36 6.56 12.21
CA VAL A 243 3.92 6.93 13.53
C VAL A 243 4.46 5.71 14.26
N ALA A 244 3.69 4.61 14.36
CA ALA A 244 4.13 3.40 15.06
C ALA A 244 5.41 2.81 14.44
N SER A 245 5.48 2.77 13.10
CA SER A 245 6.64 2.23 12.39
C SER A 245 7.88 3.08 12.61
N LEU A 246 7.77 4.41 12.52
CA LEU A 246 8.89 5.31 12.78
C LEU A 246 9.34 5.22 14.23
N ARG A 247 8.40 5.21 15.18
CA ARG A 247 8.69 5.08 16.61
C ARG A 247 9.47 3.80 16.92
N ASP A 248 9.02 2.65 16.41
CA ASP A 248 9.67 1.36 16.66
C ASP A 248 11.10 1.31 16.09
N VAL A 249 11.32 1.93 14.93
CA VAL A 249 12.68 2.06 14.37
C VAL A 249 13.52 3.03 15.19
N LEU A 250 13.01 4.19 15.60
CA LEU A 250 13.79 5.10 16.43
C LEU A 250 14.22 4.46 17.76
N VAL A 251 13.36 3.65 18.38
CA VAL A 251 13.71 2.85 19.55
C VAL A 251 14.85 1.87 19.25
N LEU A 252 14.80 1.15 18.12
CA LEU A 252 15.90 0.26 17.69
C LEU A 252 17.23 1.02 17.55
N PHE A 253 17.17 2.27 17.08
CA PHE A 253 18.34 3.14 16.90
C PHE A 253 18.71 3.95 18.16
N GLY A 254 18.11 3.64 19.31
CA GLY A 254 18.50 4.18 20.63
C GLY A 254 17.86 5.50 21.03
N ALA A 255 16.79 5.93 20.34
CA ALA A 255 16.02 7.10 20.75
C ALA A 255 15.44 6.91 22.16
N GLN A 256 15.47 7.98 22.96
CA GLN A 256 14.94 7.99 24.32
C GLN A 256 13.46 8.42 24.33
N ALA A 257 12.80 8.27 25.47
CA ALA A 257 11.37 8.58 25.59
C ALA A 257 11.07 10.04 25.22
N GLU A 258 11.98 10.96 25.52
CA GLU A 258 11.88 12.39 25.21
C GLU A 258 11.86 12.64 23.69
N ASP A 259 12.66 11.89 22.93
CA ASP A 259 12.72 11.99 21.47
C ASP A 259 11.40 11.55 20.80
N LEU A 260 10.62 10.71 21.49
CA LEU A 260 9.39 10.11 20.97
C LEU A 260 8.12 10.90 21.34
N GLN A 261 8.20 11.84 22.29
CA GLN A 261 7.03 12.62 22.73
C GLN A 261 6.35 13.37 21.58
N VAL A 262 7.13 13.86 20.62
CA VAL A 262 6.61 14.56 19.44
C VAL A 262 5.79 13.62 18.56
N LEU A 263 6.15 12.33 18.49
CA LEU A 263 5.41 11.31 17.74
C LEU A 263 4.14 10.90 18.48
N ASP A 264 4.22 10.72 19.80
CA ASP A 264 3.08 10.34 20.63
C ASP A 264 2.00 11.45 20.62
N ALA A 265 2.39 12.72 20.50
CA ALA A 265 1.47 13.86 20.39
C ALA A 265 0.69 13.92 19.06
N LEU A 266 1.08 13.14 18.05
CA LEU A 266 0.38 13.09 16.76
C LEU A 266 -0.81 12.11 16.74
N LEU A 267 -0.96 11.25 17.75
CA LEU A 267 -1.97 10.18 17.84
C LEU A 267 -3.21 10.57 18.66
#